data_AF-A0A5N6VA39-F1
#
_entry.id   AF-A0A5N6VA39-F1
#
_cell.length_a   1.000
_cell.length_b   1.000
_cell.length_c   1.000
_cell.angle_alpha   90.00
_cell.angle_beta   90.00
_cell.angle_gamma   90.00
#
_symmetry.space_group_name_H-M   'P 1'
#
loop_
_entity.id
_entity.type
_entity.pdbx_description
1 polymer ?
#
loop_
_entity_poly.entity_id
_entity_poly.type
_entity_poly.pdbx_seq_one_letter_code
_entity_poly.pdbx_strand_id
1 'polypeptide(L)'
;MQISAPLPHAIRVLLLCWTFNICGIIKASAQSTNVTGKRPVYAIAHRVLTAQSVKDALANGANALEIDMCAWTRADGWWADHDCAIGTSSGDTARKMFETIAEERQSGKTINFVWLDLKNPDNCDQSKKGCSIESLRDLSRELLQPHGVRVLFGFYKTENGRASRVIRDSLNDAEAISVNGKTEKVLKFFEGVGSSIPPSKRVIDYGYFNLGFEFGSCKERNYYTCTELRQASEAREQGKVGRVFGWTSAVNQGGMVGALLGIAHVDGLIYGFKTTYYYDDPDTRAAAQDIIRWVQKHSDSHYLATQNDKPW
;
A
#
# COMPACT_ATOMS: atom_id res chain seq x y z
N MET A 1 31.62 -3.56 80.72
CA MET A 1 31.51 -3.52 79.25
C MET A 1 30.41 -4.50 78.88
N GLN A 2 29.25 -3.93 78.50
CA GLN A 2 28.01 -4.49 77.90
C GLN A 2 27.59 -5.94 78.28
N ILE A 3 26.56 -6.15 79.14
CA ILE A 3 25.10 -6.18 78.81
C ILE A 3 24.82 -7.24 77.72
N SER A 4 24.00 -8.28 77.84
CA SER A 4 23.07 -8.83 78.85
C SER A 4 22.58 -10.20 78.35
N ALA A 5 22.18 -11.08 79.27
CA ALA A 5 21.47 -12.36 79.07
C ALA A 5 20.04 -12.17 78.48
N PRO A 6 19.10 -13.16 78.43
CA PRO A 6 19.18 -14.64 78.47
C PRO A 6 18.29 -15.36 77.38
N LEU A 7 18.34 -16.71 77.41
CA LEU A 7 17.35 -17.77 77.06
C LEU A 7 15.83 -17.40 77.10
N PRO A 8 14.84 -18.28 76.76
CA PRO A 8 14.75 -19.53 75.96
C PRO A 8 13.45 -19.67 75.08
N HIS A 9 13.33 -20.80 74.35
CA HIS A 9 12.09 -21.52 73.93
C HIS A 9 11.01 -20.81 73.07
N ALA A 10 10.75 -21.35 71.86
CA ALA A 10 9.50 -21.18 71.10
C ALA A 10 9.35 -22.38 70.12
N ILE A 11 8.34 -23.25 70.23
CA ILE A 11 6.92 -23.12 69.82
C ILE A 11 6.68 -23.55 68.36
N ARG A 12 5.77 -24.53 68.22
CA ARG A 12 5.12 -25.05 66.99
C ARG A 12 4.57 -23.91 66.12
N VAL A 13 4.69 -24.02 64.79
CA VAL A 13 3.69 -23.40 63.88
C VAL A 13 3.30 -24.34 62.74
N LEU A 14 1.97 -24.45 62.60
CA LEU A 14 1.14 -25.07 61.58
C LEU A 14 1.62 -24.88 60.12
N LEU A 15 1.48 -25.95 59.34
CA LEU A 15 1.29 -25.87 57.88
C LEU A 15 -0.05 -25.20 57.58
N LEU A 16 -0.02 -24.11 56.81
CA LEU A 16 -1.19 -23.53 56.16
C LEU A 16 -0.95 -23.52 54.65
N CYS A 17 -1.72 -24.32 53.93
CA CYS A 17 -1.89 -24.24 52.49
C CYS A 17 -2.42 -22.86 52.09
N TRP A 18 -1.69 -22.15 51.23
CA TRP A 18 -2.23 -21.08 50.41
C TRP A 18 -2.07 -21.46 48.95
N THR A 19 -3.16 -21.90 48.34
CA THR A 19 -3.28 -22.04 46.88
C THR A 19 -3.52 -20.65 46.28
N PHE A 20 -2.52 -20.11 45.58
CA PHE A 20 -2.72 -18.96 44.71
C PHE A 20 -3.41 -19.43 43.42
N ASN A 21 -4.70 -19.09 43.27
CA ASN A 21 -5.40 -19.11 42.00
C ASN A 21 -4.93 -17.91 41.16
N ILE A 22 -3.95 -18.12 40.29
CA ILE A 22 -3.66 -17.18 39.19
C ILE A 22 -4.46 -17.67 37.98
N CYS A 23 -5.69 -17.15 37.85
CA CYS A 23 -6.46 -17.27 36.61
C CYS A 23 -5.87 -16.26 35.60
N GLY A 24 -4.75 -16.63 34.99
CA GLY A 24 -4.17 -15.89 33.88
C GLY A 24 -5.06 -16.03 32.65
N ILE A 25 -5.78 -14.96 32.30
CA ILE A 25 -6.41 -14.83 30.98
C ILE A 25 -5.28 -14.68 29.98
N ILE A 26 -4.83 -15.80 29.40
CA ILE A 26 -4.01 -15.79 28.20
C ILE A 26 -4.93 -15.33 27.07
N LYS A 27 -4.87 -14.04 26.72
CA LYS A 27 -5.34 -13.58 25.41
C LYS A 27 -4.47 -14.29 24.38
N ALA A 28 -5.00 -15.35 23.78
CA ALA A 28 -4.44 -15.92 22.57
C ALA A 28 -4.39 -14.79 21.53
N SER A 29 -3.19 -14.28 21.22
CA SER A 29 -3.03 -13.49 20.01
C SER A 29 -3.26 -14.46 18.86
N ALA A 30 -4.27 -14.18 18.04
CA ALA A 30 -4.42 -14.86 16.78
C ALA A 30 -3.23 -14.44 15.90
N GLN A 31 -2.16 -15.24 15.93
CA GLN A 31 -1.14 -15.20 14.90
C GLN A 31 -1.85 -15.49 13.57
N SER A 32 -1.84 -14.51 12.67
CA SER A 32 -2.37 -14.68 11.32
C SER A 32 -1.64 -15.83 10.66
N THR A 33 -2.34 -16.94 10.44
CA THR A 33 -1.85 -18.03 9.63
C THR A 33 -1.73 -17.51 8.20
N ASN A 34 -0.50 -17.19 7.76
CA ASN A 34 -0.18 -17.16 6.34
C ASN A 34 -0.74 -18.46 5.74
N VAL A 35 -1.65 -18.34 4.77
CA VAL A 35 -2.16 -19.49 4.03
C VAL A 35 -0.98 -20.08 3.26
N THR A 36 -0.26 -21.00 3.91
CA THR A 36 0.74 -21.93 3.37
C THR A 36 1.40 -21.47 2.06
N GLY A 37 2.42 -20.61 2.14
CA GLY A 37 3.31 -20.28 1.02
C GLY A 37 2.69 -19.61 -0.22
N LYS A 38 1.38 -19.34 -0.25
CA LYS A 38 0.74 -18.68 -1.39
C LYS A 38 1.04 -17.18 -1.39
N ARG A 39 1.10 -16.59 -2.58
CA ARG A 39 1.39 -15.18 -2.77
C ARG A 39 0.11 -14.35 -2.91
N PRO A 40 -0.07 -13.29 -2.10
CA PRO A 40 -1.18 -12.36 -2.28
C PRO A 40 -0.97 -11.53 -3.55
N VAL A 41 -2.06 -11.30 -4.30
CA VAL A 41 -2.09 -10.44 -5.50
C VAL A 41 -3.00 -9.24 -5.25
N TYR A 42 -2.52 -8.05 -5.60
CA TYR A 42 -3.26 -6.80 -5.49
C TYR A 42 -3.83 -6.36 -6.86
N ALA A 43 -5.15 -6.30 -6.96
CA ALA A 43 -5.87 -5.70 -8.08
C ALA A 43 -6.17 -4.24 -7.71
N ILE A 44 -5.41 -3.32 -8.30
CA ILE A 44 -5.39 -1.90 -7.94
C ILE A 44 -6.22 -1.13 -8.97
N ALA A 45 -7.36 -0.56 -8.58
CA ALA A 45 -8.16 0.24 -9.52
C ALA A 45 -7.43 1.55 -9.85
N HIS A 46 -7.31 1.86 -11.15
CA HIS A 46 -6.61 3.03 -11.68
C HIS A 46 -7.43 4.31 -11.58
N ARG A 47 -6.81 5.42 -11.18
CA ARG A 47 -7.35 6.78 -11.27
C ARG A 47 -8.74 6.89 -10.64
N VAL A 48 -8.84 6.47 -9.37
CA VAL A 48 -10.08 6.49 -8.60
C VAL A 48 -10.27 7.89 -8.00
N LEU A 49 -11.03 8.75 -8.70
CA LEU A 49 -11.08 10.18 -8.37
C LEU A 49 -12.34 10.65 -7.61
N THR A 50 -13.37 9.81 -7.49
CA THR A 50 -14.62 10.16 -6.79
C THR A 50 -15.05 9.10 -5.78
N ALA A 51 -15.89 9.48 -4.82
CA ALA A 51 -16.51 8.55 -3.88
C ALA A 51 -17.32 7.45 -4.61
N GLN A 52 -17.93 7.77 -5.76
CA GLN A 52 -18.60 6.78 -6.59
C GLN A 52 -17.60 5.84 -7.25
N SER A 53 -16.47 6.36 -7.77
CA SER A 53 -15.39 5.56 -8.33
C SER A 53 -14.84 4.54 -7.32
N VAL A 54 -14.77 4.89 -6.03
CA VAL A 54 -14.39 3.95 -4.95
C VAL A 54 -15.37 2.78 -4.92
N LYS A 55 -16.67 3.06 -4.86
CA LYS A 55 -17.72 2.04 -4.78
C LYS A 55 -17.73 1.14 -6.01
N ASP A 56 -17.60 1.72 -7.20
CA ASP A 56 -17.55 1.00 -8.47
C ASP A 56 -16.32 0.08 -8.53
N ALA A 57 -15.14 0.58 -8.15
CA ALA A 57 -13.91 -0.21 -8.12
C ALA A 57 -14.03 -1.43 -7.20
N LEU A 58 -14.57 -1.23 -6.00
CA LEU A 58 -14.78 -2.31 -5.02
C LEU A 58 -15.83 -3.32 -5.47
N ALA A 59 -16.91 -2.86 -6.12
CA ALA A 59 -17.91 -3.73 -6.73
C ALA A 59 -17.32 -4.60 -7.86
N ASN A 60 -16.34 -4.06 -8.59
CA ASN A 60 -15.63 -4.75 -9.67
C ASN A 60 -14.51 -5.68 -9.19
N GLY A 61 -14.24 -5.73 -7.88
CA GLY A 61 -13.31 -6.67 -7.26
C GLY A 61 -11.91 -6.10 -6.95
N ALA A 62 -11.73 -4.78 -7.00
CA ALA A 62 -10.51 -4.15 -6.50
C ALA A 62 -10.29 -4.48 -5.02
N ASN A 63 -9.04 -4.71 -4.64
CA ASN A 63 -8.62 -4.84 -3.24
C ASN A 63 -7.59 -3.78 -2.82
N ALA A 64 -7.30 -2.84 -3.72
CA ALA A 64 -6.50 -1.64 -3.50
C ALA A 64 -6.93 -0.57 -4.52
N LEU A 65 -6.63 0.69 -4.24
CA LEU A 65 -7.06 1.83 -5.06
C LEU A 65 -5.86 2.73 -5.33
N GLU A 66 -5.68 3.18 -6.56
CA GLU A 66 -4.76 4.26 -6.90
C GLU A 66 -5.55 5.55 -7.10
N ILE A 67 -5.08 6.62 -6.46
CA ILE A 67 -5.71 7.94 -6.45
C ILE A 67 -4.64 8.97 -6.76
N ASP A 68 -4.80 9.66 -7.89
CA ASP A 68 -3.99 10.82 -8.20
C ASP A 68 -4.30 11.95 -7.21
N MET A 69 -3.27 12.52 -6.59
CA MET A 69 -3.43 13.54 -5.56
C MET A 69 -2.75 14.85 -5.97
N CYS A 70 -3.55 15.92 -6.00
CA CYS A 70 -3.10 17.28 -6.22
C CYS A 70 -3.28 18.15 -4.97
N ALA A 71 -2.23 18.86 -4.60
CA ALA A 71 -2.27 19.97 -3.65
C ALA A 71 -2.79 21.24 -4.34
N TRP A 72 -3.87 21.82 -3.83
CA TRP A 72 -4.46 23.06 -4.35
C TRP A 72 -4.29 24.22 -3.37
N THR A 73 -3.46 25.19 -3.73
CA THR A 73 -3.13 26.35 -2.87
C THR A 73 -4.32 27.28 -2.64
N ARG A 74 -5.19 27.46 -3.64
CA ARG A 74 -6.33 28.41 -3.54
C ARG A 74 -7.44 27.90 -2.62
N ALA A 75 -7.71 26.61 -2.67
CA ALA A 75 -8.71 25.96 -1.85
C ALA A 75 -8.13 25.40 -0.53
N ASP A 76 -6.80 25.51 -0.35
CA ASP A 76 -6.04 25.02 0.81
C ASP A 76 -6.41 23.59 1.21
N GLY A 77 -6.07 22.63 0.34
CA GLY A 77 -6.36 21.22 0.56
C GLY A 77 -5.77 20.29 -0.49
N TRP A 78 -6.19 19.04 -0.44
CA TRP A 78 -5.87 17.99 -1.41
C TRP A 78 -7.10 17.48 -2.13
N TRP A 79 -6.97 17.26 -3.43
CA TRP A 79 -8.03 16.76 -4.30
C TRP A 79 -7.55 15.53 -5.05
N ALA A 80 -8.47 14.59 -5.25
CA ALA A 80 -8.28 13.48 -6.15
C ALA A 80 -8.34 14.01 -7.60
N ASP A 81 -7.18 14.23 -8.19
CA ASP A 81 -7.03 14.87 -9.50
C ASP A 81 -5.69 14.48 -10.12
N HIS A 82 -5.69 14.29 -11.43
CA HIS A 82 -4.54 13.84 -12.21
C HIS A 82 -3.76 15.01 -12.83
N ASP A 83 -4.43 16.11 -13.19
CA ASP A 83 -3.86 17.13 -14.07
C ASP A 83 -3.39 18.40 -13.32
N CYS A 84 -3.80 18.57 -12.06
CA CYS A 84 -3.34 19.59 -11.12
C CYS A 84 -3.19 21.04 -11.62
N ALA A 85 -4.01 21.55 -12.55
CA ALA A 85 -3.85 22.94 -12.99
C ALA A 85 -4.99 23.56 -13.82
N ILE A 86 -5.95 22.78 -14.33
CA ILE A 86 -6.87 23.27 -15.39
C ILE A 86 -8.18 23.88 -14.88
N GLY A 87 -8.21 24.37 -13.64
CA GLY A 87 -9.28 25.25 -13.14
C GLY A 87 -10.57 24.56 -12.69
N THR A 88 -10.75 23.27 -12.97
CA THR A 88 -11.77 22.41 -12.35
C THR A 88 -11.19 21.01 -12.14
N SER A 89 -11.07 20.57 -10.89
CA SER A 89 -10.83 19.15 -10.59
C SER A 89 -12.05 18.34 -11.02
N SER A 90 -11.84 17.15 -11.58
CA SER A 90 -12.90 16.19 -11.89
C SER A 90 -13.25 15.28 -10.71
N GLY A 91 -12.59 15.46 -9.56
CA GLY A 91 -12.70 14.56 -8.42
C GLY A 91 -13.02 15.22 -7.09
N ASP A 92 -13.17 14.36 -6.08
CA ASP A 92 -13.51 14.73 -4.72
C ASP A 92 -12.29 15.18 -3.90
N THR A 93 -12.53 15.83 -2.77
CA THR A 93 -11.46 16.14 -1.80
C THR A 93 -10.87 14.85 -1.22
N ALA A 94 -9.59 14.90 -0.82
CA ALA A 94 -8.93 13.77 -0.15
C ALA A 94 -9.69 13.30 1.10
N ARG A 95 -10.27 14.24 1.87
CA ARG A 95 -11.11 13.92 3.04
C ARG A 95 -12.32 13.09 2.63
N LYS A 96 -13.08 13.53 1.63
CA LYS A 96 -14.27 12.82 1.14
C LYS A 96 -13.92 11.43 0.62
N MET A 97 -12.80 11.30 -0.09
CA MET A 97 -12.30 10.01 -0.56
C MET A 97 -11.96 9.09 0.60
N PHE A 98 -11.20 9.57 1.60
CA PHE A 98 -10.75 8.75 2.72
C PHE A 98 -11.90 8.35 3.66
N GLU A 99 -12.88 9.25 3.89
CA GLU A 99 -14.11 8.93 4.62
C GLU A 99 -14.90 7.83 3.89
N THR A 100 -15.07 7.93 2.57
CA THR A 100 -15.76 6.90 1.79
C THR A 100 -15.04 5.55 1.86
N ILE A 101 -13.71 5.55 1.75
CA ILE A 101 -12.89 4.34 1.86
C ILE A 101 -12.99 3.71 3.25
N ALA A 102 -12.96 4.54 4.30
CA ALA A 102 -13.16 4.11 5.68
C ALA A 102 -14.54 3.46 5.88
N GLU A 103 -15.61 4.08 5.36
CA GLU A 103 -16.97 3.55 5.40
C GLU A 103 -17.09 2.20 4.69
N GLU A 104 -16.56 2.07 3.47
CA GLU A 104 -16.57 0.80 2.73
C GLU A 104 -15.74 -0.28 3.43
N ARG A 105 -14.62 0.10 4.06
CA ARG A 105 -13.82 -0.83 4.86
C ARG A 105 -14.58 -1.32 6.08
N GLN A 106 -15.25 -0.43 6.80
CA GLN A 106 -16.11 -0.77 7.95
C GLN A 106 -17.30 -1.64 7.55
N SER A 107 -17.84 -1.46 6.34
CA SER A 107 -18.92 -2.28 5.78
C SER A 107 -18.47 -3.68 5.35
N GLY A 108 -17.18 -4.01 5.52
CA GLY A 108 -16.62 -5.32 5.28
C GLY A 108 -15.98 -5.50 3.90
N LYS A 109 -15.83 -4.43 3.10
CA LYS A 109 -15.07 -4.51 1.85
C LYS A 109 -13.58 -4.72 2.12
N THR A 110 -12.91 -5.42 1.21
CA THR A 110 -11.46 -5.60 1.26
C THR A 110 -10.79 -4.39 0.60
N ILE A 111 -10.07 -3.60 1.38
CA ILE A 111 -9.25 -2.49 0.90
C ILE A 111 -7.93 -2.55 1.67
N ASN A 112 -6.89 -3.10 1.04
CA ASN A 112 -5.62 -3.35 1.71
C ASN A 112 -4.78 -2.10 1.85
N PHE A 113 -4.77 -1.29 0.79
CA PHE A 113 -4.10 0.00 0.78
C PHE A 113 -4.70 0.95 -0.27
N VAL A 114 -4.40 2.22 -0.09
CA VAL A 114 -4.58 3.28 -1.07
C VAL A 114 -3.20 3.74 -1.52
N TRP A 115 -2.97 3.77 -2.83
CA TRP A 115 -1.81 4.38 -3.46
C TRP A 115 -2.14 5.82 -3.81
N LEU A 116 -1.49 6.76 -3.13
CA LEU A 116 -1.59 8.19 -3.42
C LEU A 116 -0.52 8.55 -4.46
N ASP A 117 -0.89 8.69 -5.74
CA ASP A 117 0.02 9.16 -6.78
C ASP A 117 0.18 10.68 -6.69
N LEU A 118 1.28 11.12 -6.09
CA LEU A 118 1.50 12.52 -5.73
C LEU A 118 2.00 13.32 -6.95
N LYS A 119 1.11 14.12 -7.52
CA LYS A 119 1.41 14.87 -8.75
C LYS A 119 2.19 16.16 -8.53
N ASN A 120 1.91 16.87 -7.43
CA ASN A 120 2.56 18.15 -7.11
C ASN A 120 2.83 18.33 -5.60
N PRO A 121 3.46 17.36 -4.92
CA PRO A 121 3.46 17.31 -3.45
C PRO A 121 4.25 18.41 -2.74
N ASP A 122 5.05 19.19 -3.47
CA ASP A 122 5.78 20.34 -2.96
C ASP A 122 5.13 21.68 -3.35
N ASN A 123 3.93 21.68 -3.92
CA ASN A 123 3.21 22.90 -4.34
C ASN A 123 2.80 23.80 -3.15
N CYS A 124 2.72 23.23 -1.95
CA CYS A 124 2.46 23.96 -0.71
C CYS A 124 3.55 23.68 0.33
N ASP A 125 4.00 24.74 0.99
CA ASP A 125 4.89 24.62 2.14
C ASP A 125 4.10 24.39 3.44
N GLN A 126 4.80 24.27 4.57
CA GLN A 126 4.19 24.01 5.88
C GLN A 126 3.31 25.17 6.39
N SER A 127 3.44 26.37 5.84
CA SER A 127 2.59 27.51 6.23
C SER A 127 1.16 27.36 5.71
N LYS A 128 0.97 26.60 4.63
CA LYS A 128 -0.34 26.26 4.04
C LYS A 128 -0.83 24.93 4.58
N LYS A 129 -1.45 24.99 5.76
CA LYS A 129 -1.85 23.82 6.54
C LYS A 129 -2.90 22.92 5.89
N GLY A 130 -3.59 23.31 4.83
CA GLY A 130 -4.53 22.41 4.17
C GLY A 130 -3.90 21.59 3.05
N CYS A 131 -3.10 22.23 2.20
CA CYS A 131 -2.50 21.60 1.01
C CYS A 131 -1.06 21.10 1.18
N SER A 132 -0.46 21.19 2.36
CA SER A 132 0.87 20.63 2.62
C SER A 132 0.86 19.10 2.64
N ILE A 133 2.02 18.48 2.38
CA ILE A 133 2.18 17.02 2.45
C ILE A 133 1.94 16.47 3.86
N GLU A 134 2.32 17.20 4.91
CA GLU A 134 2.03 16.83 6.29
C GLU A 134 0.54 16.65 6.52
N SER A 135 -0.27 17.56 5.97
CA SER A 135 -1.71 17.53 6.15
C SER A 135 -2.36 16.37 5.40
N LEU A 136 -1.88 16.01 4.21
CA LEU A 136 -2.35 14.78 3.54
C LEU A 136 -1.97 13.52 4.34
N ARG A 137 -0.72 13.46 4.83
CA ARG A 137 -0.23 12.34 5.65
C ARG A 137 -1.07 12.19 6.91
N ASP A 138 -1.26 13.28 7.65
CA ASP A 138 -1.98 13.28 8.92
C ASP A 138 -3.46 12.95 8.71
N LEU A 139 -4.08 13.45 7.62
CA LEU A 139 -5.43 13.09 7.22
C LEU A 139 -5.56 11.59 6.88
N SER A 140 -4.56 11.03 6.19
CA SER A 140 -4.53 9.59 5.88
C SER A 140 -4.43 8.73 7.14
N ARG A 141 -3.66 9.19 8.14
CA ARG A 141 -3.53 8.56 9.46
C ARG A 141 -4.81 8.64 10.27
N GLU A 142 -5.47 9.79 10.24
CA GLU A 142 -6.73 10.03 10.93
C GLU A 142 -7.85 9.13 10.38
N LEU A 143 -7.98 9.04 9.05
CA LEU A 143 -9.17 8.47 8.43
C LEU A 143 -9.00 7.04 7.92
N LEU A 144 -7.82 6.63 7.46
CA LEU A 144 -7.64 5.30 6.84
C LEU A 144 -7.12 4.25 7.83
N GLN A 145 -6.11 4.64 8.61
CA GLN A 145 -5.37 3.70 9.45
C GLN A 145 -6.20 3.07 10.60
N PRO A 146 -7.15 3.77 11.26
CA PRO A 146 -8.00 3.16 12.28
C PRO A 146 -8.86 2.01 11.74
N HIS A 147 -9.09 1.98 10.43
CA HIS A 147 -9.84 0.92 9.74
C HIS A 147 -8.94 -0.12 9.07
N GLY A 148 -7.62 -0.05 9.33
CA GLY A 148 -6.63 -0.99 8.80
C GLY A 148 -6.34 -0.80 7.31
N VAL A 149 -6.73 0.33 6.71
CA VAL A 149 -6.34 0.68 5.35
C VAL A 149 -4.97 1.36 5.38
N ARG A 150 -4.04 0.80 4.62
CA ARG A 150 -2.65 1.29 4.55
C ARG A 150 -2.45 2.30 3.43
N VAL A 151 -1.34 3.01 3.45
CA VAL A 151 -1.06 4.11 2.50
C VAL A 151 0.27 3.91 1.79
N LEU A 152 0.24 3.86 0.47
CA LEU A 152 1.42 3.88 -0.38
C LEU A 152 1.57 5.28 -0.97
N PHE A 153 2.61 6.01 -0.56
CA PHE A 153 2.92 7.32 -1.14
C PHE A 153 3.74 7.13 -2.41
N GLY A 154 3.15 7.42 -3.57
CA GLY A 154 3.81 7.34 -4.87
C GLY A 154 4.49 8.64 -5.25
N PHE A 155 5.79 8.56 -5.56
CA PHE A 155 6.56 9.68 -6.08
C PHE A 155 7.04 9.37 -7.50
N TYR A 156 6.58 10.15 -8.46
CA TYR A 156 7.07 10.13 -9.84
C TYR A 156 7.71 11.46 -10.18
N LYS A 157 9.01 11.43 -10.49
CA LYS A 157 9.86 12.62 -10.78
C LYS A 157 10.01 13.60 -9.61
N THR A 158 9.37 13.33 -8.48
CA THR A 158 9.36 14.14 -7.26
C THR A 158 10.03 13.41 -6.09
N GLU A 159 10.66 12.25 -6.34
CA GLU A 159 11.27 11.39 -5.32
C GLU A 159 12.41 12.07 -4.55
N ASN A 160 13.04 13.09 -5.12
CA ASN A 160 14.08 13.90 -4.47
C ASN A 160 13.54 15.22 -3.87
N GLY A 161 12.22 15.42 -3.91
CA GLY A 161 11.52 16.59 -3.40
C GLY A 161 11.50 16.66 -1.88
N ARG A 162 10.99 17.78 -1.34
CA ARG A 162 10.86 17.99 0.11
C ARG A 162 9.82 17.03 0.69
N ALA A 163 8.69 16.86 0.01
CA ALA A 163 7.62 15.97 0.43
C ALA A 163 8.08 14.52 0.60
N SER A 164 8.89 14.01 -0.33
CA SER A 164 9.49 12.68 -0.23
C SER A 164 10.31 12.53 1.07
N ARG A 165 11.13 13.53 1.42
CA ARG A 165 11.89 13.52 2.68
C ARG A 165 11.00 13.53 3.91
N VAL A 166 9.96 14.39 3.92
CA VAL A 166 9.01 14.46 5.03
C VAL A 166 8.31 13.13 5.25
N ILE A 167 7.80 12.50 4.19
CA ILE A 167 7.16 11.19 4.29
C ILE A 167 8.18 10.15 4.76
N ARG A 168 9.32 10.03 4.08
CA ARG A 168 10.41 9.11 4.42
C ARG A 168 10.79 9.17 5.90
N ASP A 169 11.01 10.37 6.42
CA ASP A 169 11.50 10.59 7.79
C ASP A 169 10.41 10.42 8.85
N SER A 170 9.15 10.25 8.44
CA SER A 170 8.02 10.09 9.35
C SER A 170 7.18 8.83 9.09
N LEU A 171 7.59 7.92 8.20
CA LEU A 171 6.86 6.69 7.88
C LEU A 171 6.53 5.88 9.13
N ASN A 172 5.25 5.49 9.27
CA ASN A 172 4.82 4.54 10.28
C ASN A 172 4.59 3.14 9.68
N ASP A 173 4.08 2.18 10.46
CA ASP A 173 3.89 0.78 10.04
C ASP A 173 2.77 0.55 9.04
N ALA A 174 1.87 1.51 8.87
CA ALA A 174 0.80 1.47 7.89
C ALA A 174 1.17 2.16 6.57
N GLU A 175 2.43 2.58 6.40
CA GLU A 175 2.87 3.43 5.30
C GLU A 175 4.09 2.87 4.56
N ALA A 176 4.14 3.10 3.26
CA ALA A 176 5.27 2.78 2.39
C ALA A 176 5.47 3.86 1.31
N ILE A 177 6.59 3.79 0.59
CA ILE A 177 6.92 4.69 -0.52
C ILE A 177 7.05 3.86 -1.82
N SER A 178 6.35 4.30 -2.87
CA SER A 178 6.56 3.85 -4.24
C SER A 178 7.38 4.87 -5.02
N VAL A 179 8.32 4.38 -5.81
CA VAL A 179 9.04 5.20 -6.79
C VAL A 179 8.91 4.55 -8.15
N ASN A 180 8.43 5.35 -9.10
CA ASN A 180 8.25 4.91 -10.46
C ASN A 180 9.58 4.95 -11.25
N GLY A 181 9.90 3.87 -11.94
CA GLY A 181 10.95 3.89 -12.95
C GLY A 181 11.63 2.56 -13.20
N LYS A 182 12.66 2.61 -14.06
CA LYS A 182 13.55 1.47 -14.33
C LYS A 182 14.21 1.00 -13.04
N THR A 183 14.31 -0.32 -12.88
CA THR A 183 14.66 -0.97 -11.62
C THR A 183 15.99 -0.48 -11.08
N GLU A 184 17.04 -0.43 -11.90
CA GLU A 184 18.36 0.02 -11.46
C GLU A 184 18.35 1.47 -10.95
N LYS A 185 17.60 2.36 -11.61
CA LYS A 185 17.50 3.77 -11.21
C LYS A 185 16.79 3.89 -9.86
N VAL A 186 15.70 3.14 -9.66
CA VAL A 186 14.94 3.16 -8.42
C VAL A 186 15.74 2.55 -7.26
N LEU A 187 16.48 1.46 -7.51
CA LEU A 187 17.38 0.89 -6.50
C LEU A 187 18.47 1.88 -6.09
N LYS A 188 19.07 2.61 -7.04
CA LYS A 188 20.03 3.69 -6.73
C LYS A 188 19.42 4.78 -5.85
N PHE A 189 18.15 5.14 -6.06
CA PHE A 189 17.44 6.04 -5.16
C PHE A 189 17.35 5.46 -3.74
N PHE A 190 16.91 4.21 -3.59
CA PHE A 190 16.79 3.55 -2.29
C PHE A 190 18.12 3.24 -1.61
N GLU A 191 19.22 3.10 -2.35
CA GLU A 191 20.57 2.96 -1.80
C GLU A 191 21.17 4.30 -1.37
N GLY A 192 20.76 5.39 -2.02
CA GLY A 192 21.17 6.76 -1.69
C GLY A 192 20.17 7.47 -0.79
N VAL A 193 19.38 8.36 -1.40
CA VAL A 193 18.47 9.28 -0.69
C VAL A 193 17.39 8.53 0.12
N GLY A 194 16.93 7.38 -0.37
CA GLY A 194 15.92 6.53 0.28
C GLY A 194 16.48 5.50 1.26
N SER A 195 17.77 5.53 1.60
CA SER A 195 18.44 4.49 2.40
C SER A 195 17.84 4.26 3.79
N SER A 196 17.25 5.28 4.40
CA SER A 196 16.56 5.17 5.68
C SER A 196 15.21 4.43 5.61
N ILE A 197 14.63 4.23 4.42
CA ILE A 197 13.39 3.48 4.25
C ILE A 197 13.70 1.99 4.44
N PRO A 198 13.04 1.26 5.34
CA PRO A 198 13.22 -0.19 5.47
C PRO A 198 12.87 -0.90 4.15
N PRO A 199 13.63 -1.93 3.72
CA PRO A 199 13.34 -2.63 2.47
C PRO A 199 11.89 -3.08 2.31
N SER A 200 11.23 -3.55 3.38
CA SER A 200 9.82 -3.95 3.35
C SER A 200 8.85 -2.84 2.96
N LYS A 201 9.21 -1.56 3.19
CA LYS A 201 8.41 -0.36 2.88
C LYS A 201 8.84 0.33 1.58
N ARG A 202 9.74 -0.29 0.81
CA ARG A 202 10.17 0.19 -0.52
C ARG A 202 9.35 -0.53 -1.58
N VAL A 203 8.69 0.24 -2.43
CA VAL A 203 7.93 -0.27 -3.56
C VAL A 203 8.54 0.27 -4.85
N ILE A 204 8.72 -0.62 -5.83
CA ILE A 204 9.05 -0.23 -7.20
C ILE A 204 7.79 -0.39 -8.03
N ASP A 205 7.45 0.65 -8.77
CA ASP A 205 6.42 0.55 -9.80
C ASP A 205 6.96 0.95 -11.18
N TYR A 206 6.41 0.32 -12.22
CA TYR A 206 6.80 0.64 -13.58
C TYR A 206 5.73 0.27 -14.59
N GLY A 207 5.70 1.03 -15.69
CA GLY A 207 4.82 0.75 -16.81
C GLY A 207 4.44 2.00 -17.59
N TYR A 208 3.35 1.88 -18.34
CA TYR A 208 2.88 2.88 -19.28
C TYR A 208 1.35 2.95 -19.28
N PHE A 209 0.80 4.14 -19.59
CA PHE A 209 -0.65 4.33 -19.78
C PHE A 209 -1.24 3.34 -20.82
N ASN A 210 -0.44 2.90 -21.78
CA ASN A 210 -0.75 1.79 -22.68
C ASN A 210 0.24 0.65 -22.42
N LEU A 211 -0.11 -0.32 -21.58
CA LEU A 211 0.81 -1.39 -21.16
C LEU A 211 1.47 -2.16 -22.32
N GLY A 212 0.81 -2.27 -23.47
CA GLY A 212 1.38 -2.94 -24.65
C GLY A 212 2.55 -2.19 -25.28
N PHE A 213 2.67 -0.88 -25.03
CA PHE A 213 3.80 -0.10 -25.46
C PHE A 213 5.05 -0.54 -24.70
N GLU A 214 6.08 -0.93 -25.44
CA GLU A 214 7.34 -1.43 -24.88
C GLU A 214 7.13 -2.51 -23.80
N PHE A 215 6.21 -3.46 -24.03
CA PHE A 215 5.95 -4.52 -23.06
C PHE A 215 7.12 -5.50 -22.91
N GLY A 216 7.70 -5.94 -24.03
CA GLY A 216 8.77 -6.95 -24.08
C GLY A 216 8.29 -8.39 -23.82
N SER A 217 9.22 -9.33 -23.75
CA SER A 217 9.00 -10.76 -23.50
C SER A 217 9.37 -11.19 -22.08
N CYS A 218 9.78 -10.24 -21.23
CA CYS A 218 10.28 -10.44 -19.88
C CYS A 218 11.66 -11.12 -19.80
N LYS A 219 12.23 -11.53 -20.94
CA LYS A 219 13.51 -12.26 -21.04
C LYS A 219 14.65 -11.39 -21.52
N GLU A 220 14.37 -10.13 -21.87
CA GLU A 220 15.39 -9.20 -22.28
C GLU A 220 16.37 -8.93 -21.13
N ARG A 221 17.56 -8.47 -21.49
CA ARG A 221 18.60 -8.13 -20.51
C ARG A 221 18.27 -6.85 -19.73
N ASN A 222 17.63 -5.90 -20.38
CA ASN A 222 17.25 -4.60 -19.85
C ASN A 222 16.14 -4.03 -20.72
N TYR A 223 15.60 -2.87 -20.32
CA TYR A 223 14.52 -2.19 -21.06
C TYR A 223 13.22 -3.00 -21.04
N TYR A 224 12.14 -2.45 -21.60
CA TYR A 224 10.80 -3.03 -21.62
C TYR A 224 10.14 -3.23 -20.26
N THR A 225 8.83 -2.97 -20.21
CA THR A 225 8.03 -3.01 -18.99
C THR A 225 8.13 -4.34 -18.25
N CYS A 226 7.94 -5.47 -18.97
CA CYS A 226 7.96 -6.77 -18.31
C CYS A 226 9.35 -7.15 -17.77
N THR A 227 10.41 -6.77 -18.47
CA THR A 227 11.79 -7.07 -18.07
C THR A 227 12.22 -6.21 -16.87
N GLU A 228 11.91 -4.92 -16.87
CA GLU A 228 12.19 -4.06 -15.71
C GLU A 228 11.43 -4.56 -14.46
N LEU A 229 10.15 -4.91 -14.61
CA LEU A 229 9.35 -5.46 -13.50
C LEU A 229 9.84 -6.83 -13.01
N ARG A 230 10.32 -7.71 -13.90
CA ARG A 230 10.98 -8.98 -13.49
C ARG A 230 12.21 -8.69 -12.64
N GLN A 231 13.05 -7.75 -13.06
CA GLN A 231 14.26 -7.38 -12.31
C GLN A 231 13.93 -6.75 -10.96
N ALA A 232 12.85 -5.96 -10.88
CA ALA A 232 12.37 -5.45 -9.60
C ALA A 232 11.94 -6.59 -8.68
N SER A 233 11.26 -7.61 -9.20
CA SER A 233 10.89 -8.80 -8.44
C SER A 233 12.11 -9.60 -7.98
N GLU A 234 13.15 -9.73 -8.81
CA GLU A 234 14.43 -10.34 -8.40
C GLU A 234 15.08 -9.56 -7.25
N ALA A 235 15.01 -8.23 -7.28
CA ALA A 235 15.47 -7.39 -6.18
C ALA A 235 14.62 -7.56 -4.91
N ARG A 236 13.31 -7.77 -5.04
CA ARG A 236 12.42 -8.14 -3.92
C ARG A 236 12.84 -9.47 -3.29
N GLU A 237 13.10 -10.50 -4.09
CA GLU A 237 13.57 -11.80 -3.59
C GLU A 237 14.94 -11.72 -2.90
N GLN A 238 15.77 -10.74 -3.26
CA GLN A 238 17.03 -10.42 -2.58
C GLN A 238 16.84 -9.56 -1.31
N GLY A 239 15.61 -9.24 -0.93
CA GLY A 239 15.30 -8.43 0.25
C GLY A 239 15.64 -6.94 0.09
N LYS A 240 15.79 -6.43 -1.15
CA LYS A 240 16.12 -5.01 -1.40
C LYS A 240 14.90 -4.10 -1.41
N VAL A 241 13.74 -4.65 -1.76
CA VAL A 241 12.44 -3.98 -1.81
C VAL A 241 11.34 -4.91 -1.31
N GLY A 242 10.19 -4.35 -0.94
CA GLY A 242 9.08 -5.08 -0.32
C GLY A 242 8.04 -5.54 -1.33
N ARG A 243 7.71 -4.70 -2.31
CA ARG A 243 6.69 -4.99 -3.33
C ARG A 243 7.05 -4.41 -4.69
N VAL A 244 6.44 -5.00 -5.72
CA VAL A 244 6.59 -4.59 -7.12
C VAL A 244 5.21 -4.52 -7.77
N PHE A 245 4.89 -3.39 -8.40
CA PHE A 245 3.61 -3.18 -9.09
C PHE A 245 3.79 -2.75 -10.55
N GLY A 246 2.93 -3.25 -11.44
CA GLY A 246 2.88 -2.85 -12.85
C GLY A 246 1.66 -1.99 -13.17
N TRP A 247 1.75 -1.15 -14.21
CA TRP A 247 0.61 -0.32 -14.65
C TRP A 247 0.69 0.07 -16.15
N THR A 248 -0.40 0.45 -16.83
CA THR A 248 -1.81 0.24 -16.49
C THR A 248 -2.38 -0.83 -17.43
N SER A 249 -2.91 -1.92 -16.86
CA SER A 249 -3.60 -2.96 -17.63
C SER A 249 -5.04 -2.53 -17.97
N ALA A 250 -5.43 -2.70 -19.23
CA ALA A 250 -6.76 -2.38 -19.73
C ALA A 250 -7.43 -3.65 -20.30
N VAL A 251 -8.67 -3.50 -20.77
CA VAL A 251 -9.42 -4.58 -21.41
C VAL A 251 -8.62 -5.26 -22.53
N ASN A 252 -8.82 -6.57 -22.70
CA ASN A 252 -8.15 -7.42 -23.70
C ASN A 252 -6.62 -7.55 -23.50
N GLN A 253 -6.12 -7.40 -22.28
CA GLN A 253 -4.69 -7.53 -21.96
C GLN A 253 -4.36 -8.70 -21.03
N GLY A 254 -5.26 -9.67 -20.86
CA GLY A 254 -5.06 -10.87 -20.04
C GLY A 254 -3.76 -11.64 -20.31
N GLY A 255 -3.26 -11.64 -21.55
CA GLY A 255 -1.94 -12.22 -21.87
C GLY A 255 -0.77 -11.45 -21.23
N MET A 256 -0.82 -10.11 -21.22
CA MET A 256 0.17 -9.25 -20.57
C MET A 256 0.05 -9.34 -19.05
N VAL A 257 -1.17 -9.34 -18.51
CA VAL A 257 -1.45 -9.59 -17.08
C VAL A 257 -0.82 -10.92 -16.66
N GLY A 258 -1.04 -11.97 -17.44
CA GLY A 258 -0.47 -13.29 -17.17
C GLY A 258 1.05 -13.34 -17.23
N ALA A 259 1.68 -12.59 -18.15
CA ALA A 259 3.13 -12.46 -18.20
C ALA A 259 3.68 -11.69 -16.99
N LEU A 260 3.02 -10.61 -16.56
CA LEU A 260 3.48 -9.84 -15.40
C LEU A 260 3.36 -10.61 -14.09
N LEU A 261 2.24 -11.29 -13.86
CA LEU A 261 2.03 -12.09 -12.64
C LEU A 261 2.83 -13.40 -12.67
N GLY A 262 2.83 -14.10 -13.80
CA GLY A 262 3.42 -15.43 -13.93
C GLY A 262 4.90 -15.48 -14.26
N ILE A 263 5.44 -14.49 -14.97
CA ILE A 263 6.86 -14.46 -15.40
C ILE A 263 7.62 -13.35 -14.69
N ALA A 264 7.10 -12.12 -14.69
CA ALA A 264 7.75 -11.00 -13.99
C ALA A 264 7.52 -11.03 -12.47
N HIS A 265 6.59 -11.87 -11.98
CA HIS A 265 6.33 -12.07 -10.55
C HIS A 265 5.99 -10.78 -9.78
N VAL A 266 5.30 -9.84 -10.41
CA VAL A 266 4.80 -8.63 -9.73
C VAL A 266 3.76 -9.02 -8.68
N ASP A 267 3.65 -8.21 -7.63
CA ASP A 267 2.72 -8.47 -6.52
C ASP A 267 1.31 -7.92 -6.80
N GLY A 268 1.16 -7.09 -7.84
CA GLY A 268 -0.11 -6.50 -8.20
C GLY A 268 -0.02 -5.64 -9.45
N LEU A 269 -1.18 -5.26 -9.95
CA LEU A 269 -1.33 -4.47 -11.16
C LEU A 269 -2.37 -3.39 -10.97
N ILE A 270 -2.04 -2.19 -11.45
CA ILE A 270 -3.03 -1.17 -11.74
C ILE A 270 -3.83 -1.59 -12.97
N TYR A 271 -5.15 -1.50 -12.88
CA TYR A 271 -6.07 -1.84 -13.96
C TYR A 271 -7.19 -0.80 -14.14
N GLY A 272 -7.71 -0.71 -15.36
CA GLY A 272 -8.87 0.12 -15.68
C GLY A 272 -8.70 0.83 -17.01
N PHE A 273 -9.26 2.05 -17.11
CA PHE A 273 -9.09 2.88 -18.29
C PHE A 273 -7.67 3.42 -18.40
N LYS A 274 -7.23 3.69 -19.64
CA LYS A 274 -5.90 4.24 -19.92
C LYS A 274 -5.79 5.74 -19.66
N THR A 275 -6.88 6.48 -19.85
CA THR A 275 -6.85 7.95 -19.98
C THR A 275 -7.90 8.69 -19.17
N THR A 276 -8.89 8.00 -18.60
CA THR A 276 -9.97 8.61 -17.79
C THR A 276 -10.04 7.97 -16.41
N TYR A 277 -10.71 8.64 -15.49
CA TYR A 277 -10.97 8.15 -14.15
C TYR A 277 -11.89 6.94 -14.13
N TYR A 278 -11.80 6.17 -13.05
CA TYR A 278 -12.55 4.94 -12.87
C TYR A 278 -14.06 5.21 -12.73
N TYR A 279 -14.86 4.46 -13.46
CA TYR A 279 -16.29 4.29 -13.22
C TYR A 279 -16.69 2.87 -13.64
N ASP A 280 -17.86 2.43 -13.19
CA ASP A 280 -18.38 1.12 -13.58
C ASP A 280 -18.69 1.07 -15.08
N ASP A 281 -17.98 0.19 -15.80
CA ASP A 281 -18.06 0.05 -17.25
C ASP A 281 -17.72 -1.39 -17.65
N PRO A 282 -18.26 -1.94 -18.76
CA PRO A 282 -17.84 -3.24 -19.27
C PRO A 282 -16.32 -3.41 -19.39
N ASP A 283 -15.58 -2.37 -19.80
CA ASP A 283 -14.14 -2.43 -19.99
C ASP A 283 -13.37 -2.47 -18.66
N THR A 284 -13.81 -1.69 -17.66
CA THR A 284 -13.17 -1.70 -16.33
C THR A 284 -13.44 -3.02 -15.59
N ARG A 285 -14.63 -3.60 -15.76
CA ARG A 285 -14.95 -4.95 -15.30
C ARG A 285 -14.10 -6.00 -15.99
N ALA A 286 -13.98 -5.94 -17.31
CA ALA A 286 -13.19 -6.90 -18.07
C ALA A 286 -11.70 -6.84 -17.70
N ALA A 287 -11.14 -5.65 -17.53
CA ALA A 287 -9.77 -5.46 -17.06
C ALA A 287 -9.56 -6.04 -15.64
N ALA A 288 -10.50 -5.83 -14.72
CA ALA A 288 -10.45 -6.44 -13.38
C ALA A 288 -10.44 -7.98 -13.49
N GLN A 289 -11.31 -8.52 -14.35
CA GLN A 289 -11.48 -9.95 -14.54
C GLN A 289 -10.24 -10.64 -15.10
N ASP A 290 -9.41 -9.95 -15.89
CA ASP A 290 -8.13 -10.51 -16.35
C ASP A 290 -7.22 -10.89 -15.17
N ILE A 291 -7.16 -10.05 -14.12
CA ILE A 291 -6.38 -10.34 -12.90
C ILE A 291 -7.09 -11.41 -12.06
N ILE A 292 -8.38 -11.24 -11.79
CA ILE A 292 -9.15 -12.12 -10.90
C ILE A 292 -9.16 -13.57 -11.44
N ARG A 293 -9.41 -13.75 -12.73
CA ARG A 293 -9.42 -15.09 -13.36
C ARG A 293 -8.03 -15.70 -13.42
N TRP A 294 -6.99 -14.89 -13.65
CA TRP A 294 -5.62 -15.39 -13.59
C TRP A 294 -5.32 -15.96 -12.19
N VAL A 295 -5.66 -15.23 -11.13
CA VAL A 295 -5.46 -15.68 -9.75
C VAL A 295 -6.27 -16.94 -9.44
N GLN A 296 -7.53 -17.00 -9.87
CA GLN A 296 -8.36 -18.20 -9.70
C GLN A 296 -7.75 -19.44 -10.37
N LYS A 297 -7.21 -19.27 -11.58
CA LYS A 297 -6.53 -20.34 -12.34
C LYS A 297 -5.22 -20.81 -11.67
N HIS A 298 -4.57 -19.95 -10.88
CA HIS A 298 -3.33 -20.23 -10.16
C HIS A 298 -3.56 -20.24 -8.63
N SER A 299 -4.74 -20.71 -8.21
CA SER A 299 -5.16 -20.69 -6.80
C SER A 299 -4.37 -21.65 -5.90
N ASP A 300 -3.55 -22.52 -6.48
CA ASP A 300 -2.58 -23.37 -5.79
C ASP A 300 -1.40 -22.58 -5.22
N SER A 301 -1.04 -21.46 -5.86
CA SER A 301 0.15 -20.66 -5.58
C SER A 301 -0.15 -19.19 -5.27
N HIS A 302 -1.32 -18.69 -5.69
CA HIS A 302 -1.73 -17.29 -5.54
C HIS A 302 -3.14 -17.17 -4.98
N TYR A 303 -3.45 -16.00 -4.44
CA TYR A 303 -4.81 -15.61 -4.05
C TYR A 303 -4.93 -14.10 -4.11
N LEU A 304 -6.15 -13.58 -4.21
CA LEU A 304 -6.37 -12.14 -4.10
C LEU A 304 -6.13 -11.73 -2.66
N ALA A 305 -5.28 -10.73 -2.46
CA ALA A 305 -4.96 -10.23 -1.14
C ALA A 305 -6.24 -9.86 -0.39
N THR A 306 -6.36 -10.41 0.81
CA THR A 306 -7.46 -10.21 1.75
C THR A 306 -7.11 -9.12 2.74
N GLN A 307 -8.12 -8.66 3.47
CA GLN A 307 -7.97 -7.63 4.50
C GLN A 307 -6.89 -7.89 5.58
N ASN A 308 -6.52 -9.16 5.78
CA ASN A 308 -5.53 -9.55 6.79
C ASN A 308 -4.11 -9.47 6.25
N ASP A 309 -3.96 -9.38 4.92
CA ASP A 309 -2.66 -9.32 4.28
C ASP A 309 -2.02 -7.97 4.49
N LYS A 310 -0.74 -8.01 4.86
CA LYS A 310 0.08 -6.81 5.00
C LYS A 310 0.86 -6.59 3.70
N PRO A 311 0.60 -5.50 2.95
CA PRO A 311 1.39 -5.15 1.78
C PRO A 311 2.84 -4.78 2.16
N TRP A 312 3.11 -4.40 3.42
CA TRP A 312 4.44 -4.18 4.00
C TRP A 312 4.44 -4.39 5.51
#